data_AF-A0A4Y9RG65-F1
#
_entry.id   AF-A0A4Y9RG65-F1
#
_cell.length_a   1.000
_cell.length_b   1.000
_cell.length_c   1.000
_cell.angle_alpha   90.00
_cell.angle_beta   90.00
_cell.angle_gamma   90.00
#
_symmetry.space_group_name_H-M   'P 1'
#
loop_
_entity.id
_entity.type
_entity.pdbx_description
1 polymer ?
#
loop_
_entity_poly.entity_id
_entity_poly.type
_entity_poly.pdbx_seq_one_letter_code
_entity_poly.pdbx_strand_id
1 'polypeptide(L)'
;MTLIQGYLFRQLLLPAVAACAGLAGIGILSQSLDQLEVIVERGQSVWVMIKLTLLATPQLLAVILPIGLFVGALIALTRLQREQELTAAFASGMTRWSVISPALRIAVIFALASLTINLFVQPWAQRQARAEAFAIRTDLAALLVEEGQFVQGPNGLTVYVQQIEQSGLMKNLFIYVNDGGTVRTWNASEARFGRIGSEPVLTMIDASMQEYSSRGVLNYLSFDRFPFELGPYVPQDQRIRYKPSDLYLTQLINPSQSLVDQAGSRGELAAEAHSRLSSPLYALMAMAMALAAILGGSFSRTGYTLRIAKAAGAFLGIRIIGYGLVAASAWNGWLNVFQYAIPLAATVIALRLLFRALKPRRPRRTRARTLSARPA
;
A
#
# COMPACT_ATOMS: atom_id res chain seq x y z
N MET A 1 -24.64 -4.08 -26.03
CA MET A 1 -25.28 -3.26 -24.98
C MET A 1 -26.30 -2.40 -25.68
N THR A 2 -27.50 -2.21 -25.12
CA THR A 2 -28.45 -1.22 -25.66
C THR A 2 -27.93 0.20 -25.44
N LEU A 3 -28.47 1.19 -26.16
CA LEU A 3 -28.07 2.61 -25.99
C LEU A 3 -28.19 3.06 -24.52
N ILE A 4 -29.29 2.70 -23.84
CA ILE A 4 -29.52 3.04 -22.43
C ILE A 4 -28.52 2.33 -21.51
N GLN A 5 -28.16 1.07 -21.80
CA GLN A 5 -27.11 0.38 -21.04
C GLN A 5 -25.74 1.03 -21.19
N GLY A 6 -25.41 1.52 -22.39
CA GLY A 6 -24.19 2.27 -22.63
C GLY A 6 -24.17 3.61 -21.88
N TYR A 7 -25.32 4.29 -21.83
CA TYR A 7 -25.49 5.49 -21.02
C TYR A 7 -25.27 5.22 -19.52
N LEU A 8 -25.98 4.23 -18.96
CA LEU A 8 -25.82 3.84 -17.55
C LEU A 8 -24.37 3.44 -17.22
N PHE A 9 -23.71 2.73 -18.13
CA PHE A 9 -22.31 2.35 -17.97
C PHE A 9 -21.40 3.58 -17.83
N ARG A 10 -21.52 4.57 -18.72
CA ARG A 10 -20.72 5.80 -18.66
C ARG A 10 -21.03 6.62 -17.41
N GLN A 11 -22.30 6.71 -17.05
CA GLN A 11 -22.77 7.45 -15.88
C GLN A 11 -22.32 6.83 -14.55
N LEU A 12 -22.07 5.52 -14.52
CA LEU A 12 -21.49 4.82 -13.38
C LEU A 12 -19.95 4.86 -13.39
N LEU A 13 -19.34 4.68 -14.57
CA LEU A 13 -17.88 4.58 -14.69
C LEU A 13 -17.18 5.90 -14.36
N LEU A 14 -17.70 7.03 -14.85
CA LEU A 14 -17.08 8.34 -14.65
C LEU A 14 -16.98 8.70 -13.16
N PRO A 15 -18.05 8.65 -12.35
CA PRO A 15 -17.95 8.88 -10.90
C PRO A 15 -17.10 7.83 -10.18
N ALA A 16 -17.10 6.56 -10.60
CA ALA A 16 -16.25 5.53 -10.01
C ALA A 16 -14.75 5.82 -10.21
N VAL A 17 -14.35 6.18 -11.43
CA VAL A 17 -12.96 6.57 -11.74
C VAL A 17 -12.61 7.89 -11.04
N ALA A 18 -13.49 8.89 -11.05
CA ALA A 18 -13.27 10.17 -10.36
C ALA A 18 -13.12 10.00 -8.85
N ALA A 19 -13.94 9.15 -8.22
CA ALA A 19 -13.81 8.83 -6.80
C ALA A 19 -12.49 8.12 -6.48
N CYS A 20 -12.06 7.19 -7.34
CA CYS A 20 -10.74 6.56 -7.20
C CYS A 20 -9.60 7.56 -7.36
N ALA A 21 -9.67 8.43 -8.36
CA ALA A 21 -8.67 9.47 -8.60
C ALA A 21 -8.59 10.46 -7.44
N GLY A 22 -9.73 10.89 -6.88
CA GLY A 22 -9.78 11.78 -5.72
C GLY A 22 -9.16 11.13 -4.48
N LEU A 23 -9.53 9.89 -4.17
CA LEU A 23 -8.94 9.15 -3.05
C LEU A 23 -7.44 8.88 -3.27
N ALA A 24 -7.04 8.53 -4.49
CA ALA A 24 -5.63 8.33 -4.84
C ALA A 24 -4.82 9.61 -4.70
N GLY A 25 -5.36 10.75 -5.14
CA GLY A 25 -4.74 12.06 -4.96
C GLY A 25 -4.49 12.40 -3.49
N ILE A 26 -5.48 12.16 -2.62
CA ILE A 26 -5.32 12.35 -1.17
C ILE A 26 -4.22 11.45 -0.62
N GLY A 27 -4.19 10.17 -0.99
CA GLY A 27 -3.18 9.23 -0.49
C GLY A 27 -1.77 9.53 -1.01
N ILE A 28 -1.62 9.92 -2.28
CA ILE A 28 -0.34 10.35 -2.87
C ILE A 28 0.18 11.62 -2.18
N LEU A 29 -0.70 12.58 -1.90
CA LEU A 29 -0.34 13.80 -1.18
C LEU A 29 0.16 13.48 0.23
N SER A 30 -0.60 12.66 0.98
CA SER A 30 -0.20 12.21 2.33
C SER A 30 1.16 11.53 2.31
N GLN A 31 1.39 10.62 1.36
CA GLN A 31 2.66 9.90 1.24
C GLN A 31 3.83 10.78 0.80
N SER A 32 3.56 11.85 0.06
CA SER A 32 4.59 12.81 -0.34
C SER A 32 5.03 13.69 0.83
N LEU A 33 4.11 14.04 1.75
CA LEU A 33 4.43 14.80 2.95
C LEU A 33 5.40 14.04 3.86
N ASP A 34 5.15 12.74 4.10
CA ASP A 34 6.06 11.89 4.90
C ASP A 34 7.46 11.78 4.28
N GLN A 35 7.57 11.89 2.95
CA GLN A 35 8.86 11.84 2.24
C GLN A 35 9.57 13.19 2.17
N LEU A 36 8.86 14.30 2.32
CA LEU A 36 9.46 15.64 2.32
C LEU A 36 10.36 15.84 3.53
N GLU A 37 9.99 15.33 4.70
CA GLU A 37 10.84 15.35 5.90
C GLU A 37 12.20 14.71 5.63
N VAL A 38 12.21 13.57 4.93
CA VAL A 38 13.44 12.86 4.54
C VAL A 38 14.32 13.69 3.59
N ILE A 39 13.75 14.53 2.73
CA ILE A 39 14.53 15.41 1.84
C ILE A 39 15.11 16.59 2.60
N VAL A 40 14.30 17.24 3.43
CA VAL A 40 14.73 18.42 4.19
C VAL A 40 15.85 18.05 5.16
N GLU A 41 15.79 16.86 5.75
CA GLU A 41 16.83 16.35 6.66
C GLU A 41 18.06 15.79 5.93
N ARG A 42 17.92 15.26 4.70
CA ARG A 42 18.97 14.45 4.04
C ARG A 42 19.44 14.97 2.68
N GLY A 43 19.04 16.18 2.28
CA GLY A 43 19.52 16.87 1.08
C GLY A 43 19.23 16.19 -0.26
N GLN A 44 18.21 15.32 -0.34
CA GLN A 44 17.95 14.50 -1.52
C GLN A 44 17.22 15.26 -2.65
N SER A 45 17.42 14.82 -3.90
CA SER A 45 16.76 15.41 -5.06
C SER A 45 15.25 15.17 -5.04
N VAL A 46 14.46 16.20 -5.35
CA VAL A 46 12.99 16.13 -5.49
C VAL A 46 12.57 15.04 -6.49
N TRP A 47 13.39 14.77 -7.50
CA TRP A 47 13.14 13.71 -8.48
C TRP A 47 13.11 12.31 -7.87
N VAL A 48 13.94 12.06 -6.85
CA VAL A 48 13.97 10.77 -6.15
C VAL A 48 12.68 10.54 -5.37
N MET A 49 12.17 11.58 -4.70
CA MET A 49 10.86 11.52 -4.02
C MET A 49 9.73 11.24 -5.01
N ILE A 50 9.67 11.97 -6.12
CA ILE A 50 8.64 11.74 -7.14
C ILE A 50 8.67 10.29 -7.62
N LYS A 51 9.88 9.74 -7.85
CA LYS A 51 10.07 8.35 -8.26
C LYS A 51 9.58 7.37 -7.18
N LEU A 52 9.98 7.55 -5.92
CA LEU A 52 9.56 6.67 -4.81
C LEU A 52 8.04 6.73 -4.56
N THR A 53 7.45 7.92 -4.58
CA THR A 53 6.00 8.11 -4.49
C THR A 53 5.25 7.42 -5.63
N LEU A 54 5.74 7.54 -6.86
CA LEU A 54 5.13 6.88 -8.01
C LEU A 54 5.23 5.36 -7.90
N LEU A 55 6.36 4.84 -7.39
CA LEU A 55 6.55 3.40 -7.15
C LEU A 55 5.68 2.86 -5.99
N ALA A 56 5.29 3.71 -5.04
CA ALA A 56 4.36 3.31 -3.98
C ALA A 56 2.88 3.38 -4.39
N THR A 57 2.55 4.17 -5.42
CA THR A 57 1.18 4.39 -5.91
C THR A 57 0.40 3.10 -6.22
N PRO A 58 0.97 2.04 -6.85
CA PRO A 58 0.24 0.80 -7.11
C PRO A 58 -0.29 0.12 -5.85
N GLN A 59 0.46 0.15 -4.74
CA GLN A 59 0.00 -0.41 -3.47
C GLN A 59 -1.19 0.37 -2.92
N LEU A 60 -1.15 1.69 -3.02
CA LEU A 60 -2.25 2.57 -2.62
C LEU A 60 -3.50 2.31 -3.48
N LEU A 61 -3.34 2.19 -4.80
CA LEU A 61 -4.45 1.90 -5.72
C LEU A 61 -5.12 0.56 -5.42
N ALA A 62 -4.36 -0.48 -5.04
CA ALA A 62 -4.91 -1.78 -4.69
C ALA A 62 -5.91 -1.69 -3.50
N VAL A 63 -5.65 -0.79 -2.56
CA VAL A 63 -6.54 -0.51 -1.41
C VAL A 63 -7.72 0.36 -1.81
N ILE A 64 -7.49 1.38 -2.63
CA ILE A 64 -8.48 2.42 -2.95
C ILE A 64 -9.54 1.93 -3.94
N LEU A 65 -9.18 1.09 -4.92
CA LEU A 65 -10.10 0.67 -6.00
C LEU A 65 -11.48 0.18 -5.52
N PRO A 66 -11.61 -0.76 -4.57
CA PRO A 66 -12.93 -1.19 -4.10
C PRO A 66 -13.69 -0.07 -3.36
N ILE A 67 -12.98 0.81 -2.64
CA ILE A 67 -13.58 1.92 -1.88
C ILE A 67 -14.08 3.00 -2.85
N GLY A 68 -13.25 3.41 -3.80
CA GLY A 68 -13.61 4.40 -4.80
C GLY A 68 -14.72 3.89 -5.74
N LEU A 69 -14.71 2.60 -6.10
CA LEU A 69 -15.83 1.98 -6.81
C LEU A 69 -17.13 2.08 -6.01
N PHE A 70 -17.10 1.76 -4.72
CA PHE A 70 -18.27 1.85 -3.84
C PHE A 70 -18.82 3.29 -3.78
N VAL A 71 -17.94 4.26 -3.49
CA VAL A 71 -18.29 5.68 -3.36
C VAL A 71 -18.83 6.23 -4.68
N GLY A 72 -18.12 6.01 -5.79
CA GLY A 72 -18.55 6.50 -7.09
C GLY A 72 -19.85 5.85 -7.58
N ALA A 73 -20.03 4.54 -7.32
CA ALA A 73 -21.29 3.87 -7.60
C ALA A 73 -22.45 4.47 -6.78
N LEU A 74 -22.25 4.75 -5.50
CA LEU A 74 -23.26 5.41 -4.67
C LEU A 74 -23.62 6.81 -5.18
N ILE A 75 -22.62 7.62 -5.55
CA ILE A 75 -22.84 8.97 -6.09
C ILE A 75 -23.65 8.88 -7.39
N ALA A 76 -23.22 8.03 -8.33
CA ALA A 76 -23.88 7.85 -9.61
C ALA A 76 -25.32 7.34 -9.45
N LEU A 77 -25.52 6.28 -8.67
CA LEU A 77 -26.84 5.68 -8.45
C LEU A 77 -27.78 6.63 -7.70
N THR A 78 -27.27 7.39 -6.73
CA THR A 78 -28.08 8.39 -6.01
C THR A 78 -28.53 9.52 -6.94
N ARG A 79 -27.63 9.98 -7.83
CA ARG A 79 -27.96 10.98 -8.84
C ARG A 79 -29.03 10.47 -9.82
N LEU A 80 -28.81 9.29 -10.41
CA LEU A 80 -29.75 8.63 -11.32
C LEU A 80 -31.14 8.40 -10.68
N GLN A 81 -31.18 8.12 -9.38
CA GLN A 81 -32.43 7.98 -8.63
C GLN A 81 -33.11 9.33 -8.36
N ARG A 82 -32.34 10.38 -8.03
CA ARG A 82 -32.85 11.74 -7.75
C ARG A 82 -33.41 12.42 -8.99
N GLU A 83 -32.76 12.23 -10.13
CA GLU A 83 -33.19 12.72 -11.46
C GLU A 83 -34.31 11.86 -12.06
N GLN A 84 -34.81 10.85 -11.33
CA GLN A 84 -35.86 9.92 -11.75
C GLN A 84 -35.54 9.10 -13.02
N GLU A 85 -34.29 9.08 -13.48
CA GLU A 85 -33.88 8.34 -14.68
C GLU A 85 -34.06 6.82 -14.51
N LEU A 86 -33.78 6.28 -13.33
CA LEU A 86 -34.02 4.86 -13.03
C LEU A 86 -35.52 4.52 -13.09
N THR A 87 -36.37 5.42 -12.59
CA THR A 87 -37.83 5.26 -12.63
C THR A 87 -38.34 5.31 -14.07
N ALA A 88 -37.86 6.27 -14.86
CA ALA A 88 -38.19 6.40 -16.28
C ALA A 88 -37.75 5.17 -17.09
N ALA A 89 -36.56 4.64 -16.81
CA ALA A 89 -36.06 3.40 -17.41
C ALA A 89 -36.97 2.20 -17.09
N PHE A 90 -37.42 2.06 -15.84
CA PHE A 90 -38.36 0.98 -15.50
C PHE A 90 -39.75 1.19 -16.12
N ALA A 91 -40.21 2.43 -16.25
CA ALA A 91 -41.49 2.75 -16.89
C ALA A 91 -41.50 2.46 -18.40
N SER A 92 -40.34 2.57 -19.07
CA SER A 92 -40.19 2.21 -20.50
C SER A 92 -40.05 0.71 -20.75
N GLY A 93 -40.25 -0.12 -19.72
CA GLY A 93 -40.24 -1.59 -19.84
C GLY A 93 -38.86 -2.23 -19.66
N MET A 94 -37.82 -1.47 -19.25
CA MET A 94 -36.53 -2.08 -18.97
C MET A 94 -36.59 -3.04 -17.79
N THR A 95 -36.08 -4.25 -17.99
CA THR A 95 -35.95 -5.22 -16.91
C THR A 95 -34.92 -4.73 -15.89
N ARG A 96 -35.09 -5.10 -14.62
CA ARG A 96 -34.12 -4.71 -13.58
C ARG A 96 -32.71 -5.24 -13.83
N TRP A 97 -32.61 -6.41 -14.47
CA TRP A 97 -31.33 -6.96 -14.90
C TRP A 97 -30.62 -6.09 -15.94
N SER A 98 -31.37 -5.44 -16.84
CA SER A 98 -30.78 -4.55 -17.83
C SER A 98 -30.13 -3.30 -17.21
N VAL A 99 -30.58 -2.86 -16.04
CA VAL A 99 -29.98 -1.77 -15.24
C VAL A 99 -28.80 -2.26 -14.39
N ILE A 100 -28.89 -3.47 -13.83
CA ILE A 100 -27.84 -4.07 -12.99
C ILE A 100 -26.63 -4.53 -13.83
N SER A 101 -26.85 -5.04 -15.04
CA SER A 101 -25.78 -5.64 -15.86
C SER A 101 -24.62 -4.66 -16.17
N PRO A 102 -24.85 -3.39 -16.57
CA PRO A 102 -23.77 -2.41 -16.74
C PRO A 102 -22.93 -2.21 -15.47
N ALA A 103 -23.58 -2.12 -14.31
CA ALA A 103 -22.91 -1.94 -13.03
C ALA A 103 -22.02 -3.15 -12.67
N LEU A 104 -22.53 -4.37 -12.86
CA LEU A 104 -21.74 -5.59 -12.65
C LEU A 104 -20.54 -5.70 -13.60
N ARG A 105 -20.66 -5.26 -14.85
CA ARG A 105 -19.52 -5.21 -15.79
C ARG A 105 -18.43 -4.28 -15.28
N ILE A 106 -18.79 -3.11 -14.75
CA ILE A 106 -17.83 -2.19 -14.13
C ILE A 106 -17.15 -2.85 -12.93
N ALA A 107 -17.91 -3.55 -12.08
CA ALA A 107 -17.35 -4.27 -10.94
C ALA A 107 -16.32 -5.33 -11.38
N VAL A 108 -16.60 -6.07 -12.45
CA VAL A 108 -15.66 -7.05 -13.02
C VAL A 108 -14.43 -6.35 -13.59
N ILE A 109 -14.58 -5.23 -14.30
CA ILE A 109 -13.44 -4.45 -14.82
C ILE A 109 -12.54 -3.99 -13.67
N PHE A 110 -13.12 -3.45 -12.60
CA PHE A 110 -12.37 -3.02 -11.41
C PHE A 110 -11.73 -4.19 -10.67
N ALA A 111 -12.39 -5.35 -10.60
CA ALA A 111 -11.82 -6.56 -10.03
C ALA A 111 -10.60 -7.02 -10.85
N LEU A 112 -10.69 -7.06 -12.18
CA LEU A 112 -9.57 -7.43 -13.06
C LEU A 112 -8.42 -6.42 -12.97
N ALA A 113 -8.72 -5.12 -12.92
CA ALA A 113 -7.72 -4.09 -12.70
C ALA A 113 -7.02 -4.27 -11.36
N SER A 114 -7.78 -4.49 -10.28
CA SER A 114 -7.25 -4.76 -8.95
C SER A 114 -6.38 -6.02 -8.93
N LEU A 115 -6.83 -7.12 -9.56
CA LEU A 115 -6.06 -8.36 -9.66
C LEU A 115 -4.73 -8.12 -10.38
N THR A 116 -4.75 -7.40 -11.50
CA THR A 116 -3.55 -7.08 -12.29
C THR A 116 -2.55 -6.27 -11.46
N ILE A 117 -3.05 -5.27 -10.71
CA ILE A 117 -2.20 -4.46 -9.83
C ILE A 117 -1.58 -5.32 -8.74
N ASN A 118 -2.37 -6.13 -8.03
CA ASN A 118 -1.89 -6.94 -6.91
C ASN A 118 -0.88 -8.02 -7.33
N LEU A 119 -1.07 -8.64 -8.50
CA LEU A 119 -0.22 -9.76 -8.95
C LEU A 119 1.06 -9.32 -9.64
N PHE A 120 1.03 -8.22 -10.38
CA PHE A 120 2.12 -7.82 -11.27
C PHE A 120 2.68 -6.43 -10.96
N VAL A 121 1.83 -5.41 -10.96
CA VAL A 121 2.28 -4.00 -10.90
C VAL A 121 2.84 -3.66 -9.52
N GLN A 122 2.12 -4.01 -8.46
CA GLN A 122 2.51 -3.77 -7.07
C GLN A 122 3.83 -4.45 -6.70
N PRO A 123 4.04 -5.77 -6.88
CA PRO A 123 5.30 -6.39 -6.50
C PRO A 123 6.48 -5.86 -7.32
N TRP A 124 6.30 -5.58 -8.61
CA TRP A 124 7.33 -4.93 -9.43
C TRP A 124 7.70 -3.55 -8.87
N ALA A 125 6.71 -2.71 -8.61
CA ALA A 125 6.95 -1.35 -8.12
C ALA A 125 7.58 -1.33 -6.73
N GLN A 126 7.16 -2.23 -5.83
CA GLN A 126 7.74 -2.35 -4.49
C GLN A 126 9.19 -2.85 -4.51
N ARG A 127 9.53 -3.77 -5.41
CA ARG A 127 10.93 -4.19 -5.61
C ARG A 127 11.80 -3.05 -6.08
N GLN A 128 11.33 -2.28 -7.06
CA GLN A 128 12.07 -1.13 -7.53
C GLN A 128 12.21 -0.11 -6.40
N ALA A 129 11.13 0.19 -5.66
CA ALA A 129 11.18 1.10 -4.52
C ALA A 129 12.20 0.67 -3.46
N ARG A 130 12.27 -0.64 -3.16
CA ARG A 130 13.29 -1.21 -2.26
C ARG A 130 14.70 -1.07 -2.80
N ALA A 131 14.92 -1.34 -4.07
CA ALA A 131 16.23 -1.22 -4.70
C ALA A 131 16.71 0.22 -4.73
N GLU A 132 15.83 1.17 -5.08
CA GLU A 132 16.12 2.61 -5.03
C GLU A 132 16.39 3.08 -3.60
N ALA A 133 15.54 2.70 -2.64
CA ALA A 133 15.75 3.03 -1.23
C ALA A 133 17.05 2.42 -0.67
N PHE A 134 17.44 1.23 -1.13
CA PHE A 134 18.70 0.60 -0.77
C PHE A 134 19.89 1.35 -1.38
N ALA A 135 19.85 1.67 -2.67
CA ALA A 135 20.88 2.47 -3.34
C ALA A 135 21.08 3.81 -2.63
N ILE A 136 19.98 4.51 -2.33
CA ILE A 136 20.01 5.76 -1.55
C ILE A 136 20.63 5.51 -0.18
N ARG A 137 20.29 4.42 0.54
CA ARG A 137 20.91 4.12 1.84
C ARG A 137 22.39 3.77 1.74
N THR A 138 22.85 3.10 0.70
CA THR A 138 24.27 2.79 0.50
C THR A 138 25.06 4.04 0.13
N ASP A 139 24.48 4.92 -0.70
CA ASP A 139 25.05 6.24 -1.00
C ASP A 139 24.99 7.16 0.24
N LEU A 140 23.94 7.08 1.05
CA LEU A 140 23.83 7.77 2.34
C LEU A 140 24.68 7.12 3.45
N ALA A 141 25.07 5.86 3.32
CA ALA A 141 26.05 5.23 4.21
C ALA A 141 27.47 5.73 3.91
N ALA A 142 27.70 6.20 2.68
CA ALA A 142 28.82 7.09 2.38
C ALA A 142 28.60 8.53 2.90
N LEU A 143 27.40 8.85 3.37
CA LEU A 143 27.05 10.09 4.10
C LEU A 143 26.74 9.82 5.58
N LEU A 144 27.14 8.66 6.17
CA LEU A 144 27.07 8.35 7.63
C LEU A 144 28.08 9.18 8.43
N VAL A 145 28.22 10.41 8.00
CA VAL A 145 29.07 11.45 8.49
C VAL A 145 28.15 12.66 8.41
N GLU A 146 27.36 12.86 9.46
CA GLU A 146 26.60 14.09 9.57
C GLU A 146 27.59 15.23 9.85
N GLU A 147 27.49 16.31 9.08
CA GLU A 147 28.37 17.46 9.24
C GLU A 147 28.27 17.99 10.67
N GLY A 148 29.42 18.05 11.36
CA GLY A 148 29.50 18.57 12.72
C GLY A 148 28.98 17.64 13.82
N GLN A 149 28.66 16.38 13.54
CA GLN A 149 28.24 15.40 14.55
C GLN A 149 29.10 14.13 14.56
N PHE A 150 29.25 13.53 15.75
CA PHE A 150 29.88 12.22 15.90
C PHE A 150 28.85 11.12 15.63
N VAL A 151 29.07 10.34 14.59
CA VAL A 151 28.21 9.21 14.21
C VAL A 151 28.87 7.91 14.66
N GLN A 152 28.15 7.13 15.47
CA GLN A 152 28.59 5.79 15.90
C GLN A 152 28.08 4.73 14.91
N GLY A 153 29.02 3.97 14.34
CA GLY A 153 28.77 2.86 13.44
C GLY A 153 28.93 1.49 14.13
N PRO A 154 28.73 0.40 13.37
CA PRO A 154 29.00 -0.96 13.82
C PRO A 154 30.46 -1.16 14.24
N ASN A 155 30.73 -2.19 15.05
CA ASN A 155 32.09 -2.63 15.42
C ASN A 155 32.95 -1.52 16.07
N GLY A 156 32.34 -0.65 16.87
CA GLY A 156 33.06 0.37 17.66
C GLY A 156 33.64 1.53 16.83
N LEU A 157 33.21 1.67 15.56
CA LEU A 157 33.57 2.80 14.71
C LEU A 157 32.82 4.06 15.14
N THR A 158 33.51 5.18 15.28
CA THR A 158 32.92 6.52 15.40
C THR A 158 33.56 7.42 14.35
N VAL A 159 32.74 8.15 13.61
CA VAL A 159 33.21 9.06 12.55
C VAL A 159 32.68 10.46 12.81
N TYR A 160 33.51 11.46 12.56
CA TYR A 160 33.15 12.87 12.58
C TYR A 160 33.78 13.55 11.37
N VAL A 161 33.03 14.43 10.73
CA VAL A 161 33.57 15.36 9.72
C VAL A 161 33.04 16.74 10.00
N GLN A 162 33.92 17.72 9.88
CA GLN A 162 33.55 19.10 10.14
C GLN A 162 32.71 19.71 9.02
N GLN A 163 33.04 19.43 7.75
CA GLN A 163 32.34 19.99 6.61
C GLN A 163 32.29 19.00 5.43
N ILE A 164 31.13 18.88 4.78
CA ILE A 164 30.96 18.08 3.57
C ILE A 164 30.54 19.00 2.41
N GLU A 165 31.38 19.08 1.39
CA GLU A 165 31.06 19.85 0.19
C GLU A 165 30.06 19.12 -0.72
N GLN A 166 29.33 19.87 -1.56
CA GLN A 166 28.43 19.30 -2.58
C GLN A 166 29.13 18.33 -3.55
N SER A 167 30.47 18.44 -3.68
CA SER A 167 31.31 17.57 -4.51
C SER A 167 31.58 16.19 -3.88
N GLY A 168 31.14 15.96 -2.63
CA GLY A 168 31.44 14.77 -1.84
C GLY A 168 32.82 14.78 -1.19
N LEU A 169 33.52 15.93 -1.20
CA LEU A 169 34.77 16.15 -0.48
C LEU A 169 34.47 16.43 1.00
N MET A 170 35.12 15.68 1.89
CA MET A 170 34.98 15.81 3.34
C MET A 170 36.21 16.53 3.89
N LYS A 171 36.01 17.54 4.72
CA LYS A 171 37.10 18.31 5.35
C LYS A 171 37.16 18.06 6.84
N ASN A 172 38.38 17.87 7.34
CA ASN A 172 38.68 17.58 8.74
C ASN A 172 37.90 16.36 9.24
N LEU A 173 38.29 15.20 8.70
CA LEU A 173 37.76 13.91 9.08
C LEU A 173 38.47 13.39 10.33
N PHE A 174 37.69 12.88 11.26
CA PHE A 174 38.13 12.16 12.45
C PHE A 174 37.45 10.79 12.47
N ILE A 175 38.24 9.73 12.62
CA ILE A 175 37.76 8.36 12.78
C ILE A 175 38.33 7.81 14.07
N TYR A 176 37.48 7.17 14.86
CA TYR A 176 37.86 6.44 16.05
C TYR A 176 37.36 5.00 15.92
N VAL A 177 38.23 4.03 16.17
CA VAL A 177 37.86 2.61 16.19
C VAL A 177 38.32 2.00 17.51
N ASN A 178 37.40 1.30 18.16
CA ASN A 178 37.69 0.48 19.32
C ASN A 178 37.42 -0.99 19.01
N ASP A 179 38.48 -1.78 18.86
CA ASP A 179 38.43 -3.22 18.53
C ASP A 179 38.64 -4.09 19.78
N GLY A 180 37.89 -3.82 20.86
CA GLY A 180 37.85 -4.68 22.05
C GLY A 180 39.14 -4.75 22.88
N GLY A 181 40.08 -3.82 22.67
CA GLY A 181 41.35 -3.78 23.42
C GLY A 181 42.38 -2.79 22.85
N THR A 182 42.26 -2.47 21.56
CA THR A 182 43.12 -1.48 20.88
C THR A 182 42.26 -0.33 20.37
N VAL A 183 42.66 0.89 20.75
CA VAL A 183 42.03 2.13 20.27
C VAL A 183 42.93 2.73 19.21
N ARG A 184 42.35 2.95 18.03
CA ARG A 184 43.00 3.65 16.92
C ARG A 184 42.19 4.87 16.53
N THR A 185 42.89 5.97 16.30
CA THR A 185 42.30 7.21 15.84
C THR A 185 42.97 7.64 14.54
N TRP A 186 42.18 8.03 13.55
CA TRP A 186 42.66 8.63 12.31
C TRP A 186 42.15 10.07 12.20
N ASN A 187 43.01 10.96 11.73
CA ASN A 187 42.66 12.32 11.33
C ASN A 187 43.04 12.52 9.88
N ALA A 188 42.27 13.26 9.10
CA ALA A 188 42.62 13.64 7.73
C ALA A 188 42.15 15.06 7.40
N SER A 189 42.96 15.81 6.66
CA SER A 189 42.61 17.16 6.19
C SER A 189 41.44 17.08 5.21
N GLU A 190 41.52 16.12 4.29
CA GLU A 190 40.52 15.86 3.28
C GLU A 190 40.26 14.35 3.15
N ALA A 191 39.02 13.99 2.83
CA ALA A 191 38.68 12.62 2.51
C ALA A 191 37.64 12.56 1.40
N ARG A 192 37.73 11.49 0.59
CA ARG A 192 36.77 11.21 -0.48
C ARG A 192 36.38 9.74 -0.47
N PHE A 193 35.09 9.49 -0.60
CA PHE A 193 34.60 8.15 -0.82
C PHE A 193 35.01 7.64 -2.20
N GLY A 194 35.53 6.42 -2.24
CA GLY A 194 35.93 5.74 -3.44
C GLY A 194 35.61 4.25 -3.35
N ARG A 195 35.99 3.53 -4.39
CA ARG A 195 35.96 2.07 -4.41
C ARG A 195 37.29 1.58 -4.97
N ILE A 196 37.91 0.65 -4.28
CA ILE A 196 39.08 -0.09 -4.79
C ILE A 196 38.57 -1.50 -5.10
N GLY A 197 38.44 -1.82 -6.39
CA GLY A 197 37.72 -3.02 -6.82
C GLY A 197 36.23 -2.96 -6.46
N SER A 198 35.73 -3.95 -5.72
CA SER A 198 34.33 -3.99 -5.23
C SER A 198 34.13 -3.41 -3.84
N GLU A 199 35.20 -3.09 -3.11
CA GLU A 199 35.11 -2.69 -1.70
C GLU A 199 35.00 -1.17 -1.54
N PRO A 200 34.09 -0.68 -0.67
CA PRO A 200 34.01 0.74 -0.35
C PRO A 200 35.21 1.16 0.49
N VAL A 201 35.92 2.20 0.04
CA VAL A 201 37.11 2.73 0.68
C VAL A 201 36.97 4.23 0.85
N LEU A 202 37.37 4.75 2.00
CA LEU A 202 37.50 6.18 2.23
C LEU A 202 38.96 6.58 1.98
N THR A 203 39.21 7.27 0.88
CA THR A 203 40.56 7.76 0.58
C THR A 203 40.80 9.04 1.36
N MET A 204 41.63 8.95 2.39
CA MET A 204 42.04 10.07 3.22
C MET A 204 43.31 10.70 2.64
N ILE A 205 43.40 12.03 2.67
CA ILE A 205 44.52 12.85 2.20
C ILE A 205 45.06 13.63 3.40
N ASP A 206 46.40 13.73 3.49
CA ASP A 206 47.14 14.22 4.65
C ASP A 206 46.64 13.59 5.95
N ALA A 207 46.61 12.26 5.94
CA ALA A 207 46.08 11.48 7.05
C ALA A 207 47.14 11.24 8.12
N SER A 208 46.71 11.13 9.37
CA SER A 208 47.53 10.65 10.47
C SER A 208 46.78 9.61 11.28
N MET A 209 47.51 8.63 11.81
CA MET A 209 46.99 7.57 12.65
C MET A 209 47.69 7.61 14.00
N GLN A 210 46.91 7.46 15.06
CA GLN A 210 47.36 7.37 16.44
C GLN A 210 46.90 6.06 17.06
N GLU A 211 47.81 5.36 17.73
CA GLU A 211 47.53 4.13 18.46
C GLU A 211 48.39 4.08 19.72
N TYR A 212 47.79 3.68 20.86
CA TYR A 212 48.55 3.43 22.07
C TYR A 212 49.02 1.98 22.10
N SER A 213 50.33 1.78 22.29
CA SER A 213 50.92 0.47 22.57
C SER A 213 50.43 -0.08 23.91
N SER A 214 50.50 -1.39 24.11
CA SER A 214 50.22 -2.06 25.39
C SER A 214 51.09 -1.56 26.56
N ARG A 215 52.20 -0.85 26.27
CA ARG A 215 53.07 -0.19 27.25
C ARG A 215 52.75 1.29 27.47
N GLY A 216 51.64 1.80 26.92
CA GLY A 216 51.23 3.21 27.06
C GLY A 216 51.99 4.20 26.19
N VAL A 217 52.80 3.73 25.23
CA VAL A 217 53.52 4.60 24.29
C VAL A 217 52.62 4.97 23.12
N LEU A 218 52.54 6.26 22.80
CA LEU A 218 51.81 6.76 21.64
C LEU A 218 52.61 6.51 20.35
N ASN A 219 52.03 5.75 19.43
CA ASN A 219 52.53 5.60 18.07
C ASN A 219 51.78 6.58 17.16
N TYR A 220 52.53 7.39 16.42
CA TYR A 220 51.99 8.36 15.45
C TYR A 220 52.55 8.06 14.06
N LEU A 221 51.68 7.86 13.07
CA LEU A 221 52.04 7.65 11.68
C LEU A 221 51.35 8.71 10.81
N SER A 222 52.06 9.25 9.81
CA SER A 222 51.53 10.19 8.83
C SER A 222 51.55 9.60 7.42
N PHE A 223 50.52 9.88 6.63
CA PHE A 223 50.34 9.36 5.29
C PHE A 223 49.85 10.48 4.36
N ASP A 224 50.46 10.62 3.19
CA ASP A 224 49.96 11.58 2.17
C ASP A 224 48.59 11.14 1.63
N ARG A 225 48.43 9.82 1.41
CA ARG A 225 47.16 9.19 1.05
C ARG A 225 47.01 7.86 1.76
N PHE A 226 45.88 7.68 2.42
CA PHE A 226 45.56 6.42 3.10
C PHE A 226 44.17 5.92 2.71
N PRO A 227 44.06 4.75 2.06
CA PRO A 227 42.77 4.10 1.82
C PRO A 227 42.29 3.42 3.10
N PHE A 228 41.30 4.02 3.78
CA PHE A 228 40.63 3.39 4.91
C PHE A 228 39.51 2.47 4.42
N GLU A 229 39.67 1.17 4.65
CA GLU A 229 38.71 0.15 4.25
C GLU A 229 37.46 0.22 5.15
N LEU A 230 36.30 0.46 4.55
CA LEU A 230 35.04 0.50 5.30
C LEU A 230 34.37 -0.87 5.37
N GLY A 231 34.83 -1.85 4.57
CA GLY A 231 34.25 -3.19 4.47
C GLY A 231 33.92 -3.87 5.82
N PRO A 232 34.81 -3.83 6.84
CA PRO A 232 34.55 -4.39 8.17
C PRO A 232 33.51 -3.63 8.99
N TYR A 233 33.28 -2.35 8.68
CA TYR A 233 32.42 -1.45 9.45
C TYR A 233 31.09 -1.13 8.76
N VAL A 234 30.96 -1.45 7.47
CA VAL A 234 29.66 -1.48 6.80
C VAL A 234 28.96 -2.78 7.18
N PRO A 235 27.69 -2.75 7.62
CA PRO A 235 26.95 -3.97 7.90
C PRO A 235 27.02 -4.93 6.70
N GLN A 236 27.60 -6.13 6.89
CA GLN A 236 27.76 -7.14 5.84
C GLN A 236 26.42 -7.71 5.33
N ASP A 237 25.31 -7.45 6.02
CA ASP A 237 23.97 -7.79 5.55
C ASP A 237 23.45 -6.75 4.54
N GLN A 238 24.24 -6.47 3.50
CA GLN A 238 23.89 -5.61 2.36
C GLN A 238 22.88 -6.28 1.40
N ARG A 239 22.11 -7.26 1.89
CA ARG A 239 21.06 -7.89 1.09
C ARG A 239 19.80 -7.07 1.25
N ILE A 240 19.18 -6.73 0.12
CA ILE A 240 17.88 -6.06 0.12
C ILE A 240 16.89 -6.99 0.82
N ARG A 241 16.49 -6.62 2.04
CA ARG A 241 15.47 -7.36 2.77
C ARG A 241 14.10 -7.08 2.15
N TYR A 242 13.57 -8.08 1.46
CA TYR A 242 12.22 -8.01 0.91
C TYR A 242 11.17 -8.23 2.00
N LYS A 243 10.08 -7.49 1.91
CA LYS A 243 8.84 -7.73 2.66
C LYS A 243 7.90 -8.59 1.82
N PRO A 244 6.86 -9.21 2.42
CA PRO A 244 5.87 -9.99 1.68
C PRO A 244 5.24 -9.22 0.51
N SER A 245 5.03 -7.91 0.66
CA SER A 245 4.51 -6.99 -0.37
C SER A 245 5.34 -6.92 -1.66
N ASP A 246 6.62 -7.30 -1.60
CA ASP A 246 7.59 -7.14 -2.70
C ASP A 246 7.75 -8.42 -3.51
N LEU A 247 7.21 -9.53 -3.01
CA LEU A 247 7.36 -10.83 -3.62
C LEU A 247 6.28 -11.05 -4.67
N TYR A 248 6.62 -11.77 -5.73
CA TYR A 248 5.63 -12.21 -6.72
C TYR A 248 4.80 -13.38 -6.18
N LEU A 249 3.62 -13.60 -6.73
CA LEU A 249 2.70 -14.65 -6.29
C LEU A 249 3.36 -16.03 -6.25
N THR A 250 4.19 -16.36 -7.24
CA THR A 250 4.91 -17.64 -7.33
C THR A 250 5.83 -17.87 -6.14
N GLN A 251 6.50 -16.81 -5.67
CA GLN A 251 7.40 -16.85 -4.53
C GLN A 251 6.67 -16.84 -3.18
N LEU A 252 5.44 -16.31 -3.13
CA LEU A 252 4.62 -16.35 -1.93
C LEU A 252 4.01 -17.74 -1.70
N ILE A 253 3.60 -18.43 -2.77
CA ILE A 253 3.01 -19.77 -2.69
C ILE A 253 4.08 -20.83 -2.43
N ASN A 254 5.25 -20.70 -3.06
CA ASN A 254 6.35 -21.64 -2.89
C ASN A 254 7.68 -20.91 -2.59
N PRO A 255 7.84 -20.40 -1.35
CA PRO A 255 9.05 -19.67 -0.96
C PRO A 255 10.23 -20.62 -0.76
N SER A 256 11.42 -20.23 -1.24
CA SER A 256 12.67 -20.89 -0.87
C SER A 256 12.95 -20.71 0.62
N GLN A 257 13.69 -21.62 1.24
CA GLN A 257 14.01 -21.51 2.67
C GLN A 257 14.72 -20.18 2.99
N SER A 258 15.63 -19.75 2.12
CA SER A 258 16.31 -18.45 2.22
C SER A 258 15.37 -17.24 2.20
N LEU A 259 14.23 -17.32 1.51
CA LEU A 259 13.24 -16.23 1.47
C LEU A 259 12.39 -16.20 2.75
N VAL A 260 12.08 -17.37 3.32
CA VAL A 260 11.38 -17.46 4.61
C VAL A 260 12.23 -16.83 5.72
N ASP A 261 13.53 -17.13 5.73
CA ASP A 261 14.44 -16.60 6.75
C ASP A 261 14.58 -15.06 6.68
N GLN A 262 14.34 -14.46 5.50
CA GLN A 262 14.49 -13.01 5.28
C GLN A 262 13.16 -12.22 5.35
N ALA A 263 12.11 -12.73 4.71
CA ALA A 263 10.89 -11.97 4.41
C ALA A 263 9.73 -12.22 5.39
N GLY A 264 9.76 -13.32 6.15
CA GLY A 264 8.71 -13.65 7.11
C GLY A 264 8.36 -15.14 7.14
N SER A 265 7.44 -15.52 8.01
CA SER A 265 7.05 -16.92 8.16
C SER A 265 6.30 -17.45 6.92
N ARG A 266 6.32 -18.78 6.69
CA ARG A 266 5.53 -19.40 5.61
C ARG A 266 4.05 -19.06 5.68
N GLY A 267 3.51 -18.90 6.90
CA GLY A 267 2.12 -18.50 7.13
C GLY A 267 1.85 -17.07 6.68
N GLU A 268 2.74 -16.12 6.99
CA GLU A 268 2.64 -14.73 6.53
C GLU A 268 2.67 -14.63 5.00
N LEU A 269 3.58 -15.36 4.35
CA LEU A 269 3.70 -15.37 2.90
C LEU A 269 2.46 -15.97 2.23
N ALA A 270 1.94 -17.07 2.77
CA ALA A 270 0.70 -17.67 2.28
C ALA A 270 -0.50 -16.74 2.48
N ALA A 271 -0.62 -16.09 3.65
CA ALA A 271 -1.70 -15.15 3.95
C ALA A 271 -1.70 -13.96 2.97
N GLU A 272 -0.53 -13.42 2.65
CA GLU A 272 -0.37 -12.38 1.64
C GLU A 272 -0.75 -12.86 0.23
N ALA A 273 -0.38 -14.10 -0.15
CA ALA A 273 -0.81 -14.68 -1.43
C ALA A 273 -2.34 -14.75 -1.56
N HIS A 274 -3.00 -15.25 -0.52
CA HIS A 274 -4.45 -15.35 -0.47
C HIS A 274 -5.13 -13.97 -0.43
N SER A 275 -4.53 -12.99 0.24
CA SER A 275 -4.99 -11.60 0.28
C SER A 275 -5.03 -10.99 -1.12
N ARG A 276 -3.97 -11.19 -1.92
CA ARG A 276 -3.88 -10.66 -3.29
C ARG A 276 -4.90 -11.28 -4.25
N LEU A 277 -5.21 -12.55 -4.06
CA LEU A 277 -6.21 -13.26 -4.87
C LEU A 277 -7.65 -12.96 -4.43
N SER A 278 -7.87 -12.67 -3.15
CA SER A 278 -9.20 -12.36 -2.61
C SER A 278 -9.55 -10.87 -2.70
N SER A 279 -8.56 -9.96 -2.73
CA SER A 279 -8.78 -8.52 -2.81
C SER A 279 -9.72 -8.05 -3.95
N PRO A 280 -9.69 -8.65 -5.17
CA PRO A 280 -10.60 -8.25 -6.25
C PRO A 280 -12.08 -8.51 -5.94
N LEU A 281 -12.38 -9.47 -5.06
CA LEU A 281 -13.75 -9.79 -4.66
C LEU A 281 -14.41 -8.63 -3.91
N TYR A 282 -13.63 -7.77 -3.29
CA TYR A 282 -14.14 -6.56 -2.63
C TYR A 282 -14.70 -5.54 -3.64
N ALA A 283 -14.25 -5.53 -4.89
CA ALA A 283 -14.85 -4.69 -5.94
C ALA A 283 -16.24 -5.19 -6.34
N LEU A 284 -16.43 -6.51 -6.41
CA LEU A 284 -17.75 -7.11 -6.64
C LEU A 284 -18.69 -6.83 -5.46
N MET A 285 -18.18 -6.99 -4.23
CA MET A 285 -18.89 -6.67 -3.00
C MET A 285 -19.32 -5.21 -2.96
N ALA A 286 -18.40 -4.28 -3.24
CA ALA A 286 -18.65 -2.85 -3.32
C ALA A 286 -19.84 -2.54 -4.24
N MET A 287 -19.78 -2.98 -5.49
CA MET A 287 -20.86 -2.70 -6.45
C MET A 287 -22.18 -3.35 -6.04
N ALA A 288 -22.16 -4.60 -5.57
CA ALA A 288 -23.37 -5.29 -5.12
C ALA A 288 -24.02 -4.57 -3.93
N MET A 289 -23.23 -4.09 -2.97
CA MET A 289 -23.71 -3.33 -1.82
C MET A 289 -24.24 -1.96 -2.21
N ALA A 290 -23.57 -1.24 -3.13
CA ALA A 290 -24.05 0.03 -3.64
C ALA A 290 -25.40 -0.11 -4.35
N LEU A 291 -25.54 -1.12 -5.22
CA LEU A 291 -26.81 -1.46 -5.88
C LEU A 291 -27.89 -1.82 -4.88
N ALA A 292 -27.57 -2.65 -3.87
CA ALA A 292 -28.53 -3.05 -2.84
C ALA A 292 -28.98 -1.86 -1.97
N ALA A 293 -28.10 -0.90 -1.69
CA ALA A 293 -28.43 0.28 -0.88
C ALA A 293 -29.47 1.18 -1.57
N ILE A 294 -29.37 1.33 -2.90
CA ILE A 294 -30.23 2.22 -3.69
C ILE A 294 -31.46 1.49 -4.24
N LEU A 295 -31.28 0.34 -4.88
CA LEU A 295 -32.37 -0.40 -5.54
C LEU A 295 -33.05 -1.47 -4.65
N GLY A 296 -32.46 -1.83 -3.51
CA GLY A 296 -32.88 -2.95 -2.66
C GLY A 296 -33.95 -2.64 -1.61
N GLY A 297 -34.68 -1.53 -1.70
CA GLY A 297 -35.74 -1.24 -0.73
C GLY A 297 -36.90 -0.43 -1.30
N SER A 298 -38.00 -0.35 -0.55
CA SER A 298 -39.17 0.43 -0.96
C SER A 298 -38.81 1.92 -1.08
N PHE A 299 -39.43 2.61 -2.05
CA PHE A 299 -39.35 4.06 -2.17
C PHE A 299 -39.71 4.71 -0.82
N SER A 300 -38.83 5.58 -0.31
CA SER A 300 -39.06 6.31 0.94
C SER A 300 -39.00 7.81 0.67
N ARG A 301 -40.03 8.55 1.10
CA ARG A 301 -40.05 10.02 1.06
C ARG A 301 -39.08 10.65 2.06
N THR A 302 -38.72 9.93 3.14
CA THR A 302 -37.80 10.41 4.20
C THR A 302 -36.31 10.19 3.87
N GLY A 303 -35.99 9.82 2.63
CA GLY A 303 -34.62 9.77 2.11
C GLY A 303 -33.95 8.40 2.18
N TYR A 304 -32.90 8.24 1.36
CA TYR A 304 -32.11 7.02 1.24
C TYR A 304 -30.86 7.02 2.14
N THR A 305 -30.60 8.14 2.81
CA THR A 305 -29.38 8.41 3.60
C THR A 305 -29.08 7.32 4.62
N LEU A 306 -30.08 6.88 5.40
CA LEU A 306 -29.87 5.84 6.42
C LEU A 306 -29.49 4.48 5.80
N ARG A 307 -30.03 4.13 4.63
CA ARG A 307 -29.67 2.88 3.92
C ARG A 307 -28.26 2.97 3.36
N ILE A 308 -27.91 4.11 2.77
CA ILE A 308 -26.56 4.39 2.28
C ILE A 308 -25.56 4.34 3.43
N ALA A 309 -25.85 4.97 4.57
CA ALA A 309 -25.01 4.95 5.76
C ALA A 309 -24.81 3.53 6.31
N LYS A 310 -25.88 2.72 6.39
CA LYS A 310 -25.78 1.31 6.81
C LYS A 310 -24.94 0.49 5.84
N ALA A 311 -25.12 0.68 4.53
CA ALA A 311 -24.32 -0.01 3.52
C ALA A 311 -22.85 0.40 3.58
N ALA A 312 -22.55 1.70 3.77
CA ALA A 312 -21.20 2.20 3.92
C ALA A 312 -20.54 1.67 5.19
N GLY A 313 -21.23 1.72 6.33
CA GLY A 313 -20.73 1.16 7.59
C GLY A 313 -20.47 -0.34 7.51
N ALA A 314 -21.37 -1.11 6.89
CA ALA A 314 -21.18 -2.53 6.67
C ALA A 314 -20.00 -2.82 5.72
N PHE A 315 -19.88 -2.06 4.63
CA PHE A 315 -18.78 -2.21 3.65
C PHE A 315 -17.43 -1.96 4.31
N LEU A 316 -17.29 -0.84 5.03
CA LEU A 316 -16.07 -0.49 5.76
C LEU A 316 -15.76 -1.51 6.87
N GLY A 317 -16.77 -1.92 7.65
CA GLY A 317 -16.59 -2.93 8.69
C GLY A 317 -16.08 -4.27 8.12
N ILE A 318 -16.68 -4.76 7.05
CA ILE A 318 -16.23 -5.99 6.37
C ILE A 318 -14.82 -5.82 5.80
N ARG A 319 -14.47 -4.63 5.29
CA ARG A 319 -13.11 -4.36 4.77
C ARG A 319 -12.07 -4.35 5.89
N ILE A 320 -12.36 -3.74 7.03
CA ILE A 320 -11.50 -3.73 8.21
C ILE A 320 -11.30 -5.15 8.75
N ILE A 321 -12.38 -5.92 8.87
CA ILE A 321 -12.31 -7.34 9.25
C ILE A 321 -11.44 -8.13 8.27
N GLY A 322 -11.55 -7.82 6.97
CA GLY A 322 -10.70 -8.42 5.93
C GLY A 322 -9.20 -8.24 6.19
N TYR A 323 -8.75 -7.03 6.53
CA TYR A 323 -7.35 -6.80 6.88
C TYR A 323 -6.92 -7.54 8.15
N GLY A 324 -7.76 -7.54 9.18
CA GLY A 324 -7.51 -8.31 10.40
C GLY A 324 -7.42 -9.82 10.13
N LEU A 325 -8.20 -10.32 9.18
CA LEU A 325 -8.19 -11.72 8.80
C LEU A 325 -6.88 -12.12 8.09
N VAL A 326 -6.30 -11.25 7.26
CA VAL A 326 -4.97 -11.49 6.67
C VAL A 326 -3.93 -11.63 7.76
N ALA A 327 -3.92 -10.70 8.73
CA ALA A 327 -3.02 -10.77 9.88
C ALA A 327 -3.23 -12.04 10.72
N ALA A 328 -4.47 -12.45 10.97
CA ALA A 328 -4.77 -13.68 11.69
C ALA A 328 -4.38 -14.95 10.90
N SER A 329 -4.50 -14.92 9.57
CA SER A 329 -4.17 -16.05 8.70
C SER A 329 -2.68 -16.34 8.66
N ALA A 330 -1.84 -15.35 8.98
CA ALA A 330 -0.40 -15.54 9.10
C ALA A 330 -0.04 -16.59 10.19
N TRP A 331 -0.85 -16.67 11.24
CA TRP A 331 -0.62 -17.59 12.36
C TRP A 331 -1.36 -18.90 12.16
N ASN A 332 -2.44 -18.87 11.39
CA ASN A 332 -3.28 -20.04 11.17
C ASN A 332 -3.76 -20.16 9.73
N GLY A 333 -3.12 -21.05 8.96
CA GLY A 333 -3.31 -21.15 7.51
C GLY A 333 -4.73 -21.51 7.06
N TRP A 334 -5.56 -22.15 7.89
CA TRP A 334 -6.94 -22.47 7.50
C TRP A 334 -7.84 -21.22 7.42
N LEU A 335 -7.48 -20.13 8.13
CA LEU A 335 -8.23 -18.88 8.09
C LEU A 335 -8.21 -18.20 6.71
N ASN A 336 -7.27 -18.58 5.84
CA ASN A 336 -7.20 -18.12 4.45
C ASN A 336 -8.50 -18.38 3.67
N VAL A 337 -9.26 -19.43 4.01
CA VAL A 337 -10.56 -19.71 3.37
C VAL A 337 -11.54 -18.55 3.57
N PHE A 338 -11.53 -17.91 4.74
CA PHE A 338 -12.43 -16.79 5.03
C PHE A 338 -12.09 -15.52 4.25
N GLN A 339 -10.86 -15.38 3.76
CA GLN A 339 -10.48 -14.21 2.96
C GLN A 339 -11.27 -14.17 1.66
N TYR A 340 -11.65 -15.34 1.13
CA TYR A 340 -12.56 -15.46 -0.01
C TYR A 340 -14.03 -15.51 0.44
N ALA A 341 -14.33 -16.30 1.48
CA ALA A 341 -15.71 -16.56 1.88
C ALA A 341 -16.44 -15.29 2.34
N ILE A 342 -15.78 -14.39 3.07
CA ILE A 342 -16.40 -13.16 3.59
C ILE A 342 -16.86 -12.23 2.45
N PRO A 343 -15.99 -11.76 1.53
CA PRO A 343 -16.43 -10.88 0.45
C PRO A 343 -17.42 -11.56 -0.50
N LEU A 344 -17.30 -12.87 -0.75
CA LEU A 344 -18.27 -13.61 -1.55
C LEU A 344 -19.64 -13.70 -0.86
N ALA A 345 -19.69 -14.07 0.42
CA ALA A 345 -20.92 -14.14 1.18
C ALA A 345 -21.60 -12.78 1.26
N ALA A 346 -20.84 -11.71 1.52
CA ALA A 346 -21.35 -10.34 1.52
C ALA A 346 -21.94 -9.94 0.15
N THR A 347 -21.25 -10.29 -0.94
CA THR A 347 -21.74 -10.07 -2.31
C THR A 347 -23.04 -10.82 -2.55
N VAL A 348 -23.12 -12.10 -2.18
CA VAL A 348 -24.33 -12.93 -2.34
C VAL A 348 -25.48 -12.39 -1.50
N ILE A 349 -25.24 -11.97 -0.26
CA ILE A 349 -26.25 -11.37 0.62
C ILE A 349 -26.76 -10.05 0.01
N ALA A 350 -25.87 -9.18 -0.45
CA ALA A 350 -26.23 -7.92 -1.09
C ALA A 350 -27.09 -8.16 -2.35
N LEU A 351 -26.69 -9.10 -3.21
CA LEU A 351 -27.48 -9.50 -4.39
C LEU A 351 -28.84 -10.09 -3.98
N ARG A 352 -28.90 -10.94 -2.94
CA ARG A 352 -30.18 -11.49 -2.43
C ARG A 352 -31.09 -10.39 -1.90
N LEU A 353 -30.58 -9.40 -1.18
CA LEU A 353 -31.36 -8.25 -0.70
C LEU A 353 -31.90 -7.43 -1.88
N LEU A 354 -31.03 -7.17 -2.86
CA LEU A 354 -31.38 -6.52 -4.11
C LEU A 354 -32.54 -7.26 -4.80
N PHE A 355 -32.45 -8.58 -5.00
CA PHE A 355 -33.49 -9.39 -5.66
C PHE A 355 -34.76 -9.62 -4.82
N ARG A 356 -34.65 -9.71 -3.50
CA ARG A 356 -35.81 -9.91 -2.60
C ARG A 356 -36.70 -8.67 -2.55
N ALA A 357 -36.13 -7.49 -2.63
CA ALA A 357 -36.87 -6.23 -2.75
C ALA A 357 -37.66 -6.11 -4.07
N LEU A 358 -37.34 -6.96 -5.07
CA LEU A 358 -37.99 -6.94 -6.38
C LEU A 358 -39.26 -7.79 -6.43
N LYS A 359 -39.49 -8.68 -5.46
CA LYS A 359 -40.71 -9.51 -5.44
C LYS A 359 -41.90 -8.64 -5.00
N PRO A 360 -42.99 -8.55 -5.79
CA PRO A 360 -44.18 -7.84 -5.36
C PRO A 360 -44.70 -8.44 -4.04
N ARG A 361 -44.93 -7.59 -3.03
CA ARG A 361 -45.60 -8.01 -1.80
C ARG A 361 -46.97 -8.56 -2.19
N ARG A 362 -47.21 -9.86 -1.99
CA ARG A 362 -48.55 -10.46 -2.14
C ARG A 362 -49.54 -9.59 -1.36
N PRO A 363 -50.64 -9.11 -1.96
CA PRO A 363 -51.62 -8.34 -1.23
C PRO A 363 -52.12 -9.21 -0.08
N ARG A 364 -51.97 -8.70 1.14
CA ARG A 364 -52.50 -9.34 2.35
C ARG A 364 -54.01 -9.37 2.14
N ARG A 365 -54.59 -10.55 1.88
CA ARG A 365 -56.05 -10.74 1.81
C ARG A 365 -56.64 -10.23 3.13
N THR A 366 -57.09 -8.98 3.15
CA THR A 366 -57.98 -8.46 4.18
C THR A 366 -59.23 -9.32 4.08
N ARG A 367 -59.43 -10.22 5.04
CA ARG A 367 -60.73 -10.88 5.25
C ARG A 367 -61.74 -9.75 5.39
N ALA A 368 -62.56 -9.55 4.37
CA ALA A 368 -63.75 -8.72 4.46
C ALA A 368 -64.55 -9.27 5.63
N ARG A 369 -64.61 -8.48 6.71
CA ARG A 369 -65.42 -8.79 7.89
C ARG A 369 -66.85 -8.52 7.44
N THR A 370 -67.56 -9.58 7.06
CA THR A 370 -68.96 -9.54 6.67
C THR A 370 -69.77 -8.90 7.80
N LEU A 371 -70.40 -7.78 7.47
CA LEU A 371 -71.43 -7.13 8.27
C LEU A 371 -72.58 -8.15 8.48
N SER A 372 -72.73 -8.68 9.69
CA SER A 372 -73.95 -9.39 10.06
C SER A 372 -74.99 -8.35 10.48
N ALA A 373 -75.99 -8.17 9.63
CA ALA A 373 -77.22 -7.46 9.95
C ALA A 373 -77.87 -8.09 11.20
N ARG A 374 -78.27 -7.25 12.16
CA ARG A 374 -79.20 -7.63 13.23
C ARG A 374 -80.62 -7.58 12.66
N PRO A 375 -81.46 -8.63 12.79
CA PRO A 375 -82.89 -8.48 12.63
C PRO A 375 -83.52 -7.86 13.88
N ALA A 376 -84.69 -7.28 13.66
CA ALA A 376 -85.46 -6.36 14.49
C ALA A 376 -85.75 -6.81 15.92
#